data_AF-A0A956EYS1-F1
#
_entry.id   AF-A0A956EYS1-F1
#
_cell.length_a   1.000
_cell.length_b   1.000
_cell.length_c   1.000
_cell.angle_alpha   90.00
_cell.angle_beta   90.00
_cell.angle_gamma   90.00
#
_symmetry.space_group_name_H-M   'P 1'
#
loop_
_entity.id
_entity.type
_entity.pdbx_description
1 polymer ?
#
loop_
_entity_poly.entity_id
_entity_poly.type
_entity_poly.pdbx_seq_one_letter_code
_entity_poly.pdbx_strand_id
1 'polypeptide(L)'
;AIDSDPLHCGGCGIACASNQVCSAGKCTDTCPGTSTNCGGQCTDTKTDPANCAGCDVACPEPAHGSAVCSDGMCAFDCATGYSPCGGQCRALDSDVDNCGACGNRCTAPSGATAVCNAGICDFQCGPGLTECNGQCVNLNTNKLFCGSCTKACGTDEVCLSGSCETDCTSPTTDCDGSCVNTSSDPNNCGGCNIECTAPSNGTPSCNTGSCDFSCGAGYVRCSDQCVPAQGDPDNCGACGNVCPSVSHGSRTCQSGACGVACDSGYSQCGNSCVSLNSDPNNCGTCGKQCGNGMVCVSGACVMDCPSGQTDCSGQCVNTSTNPDNCGMCGNDCAEPISGSGTGQPVCTTSSCSLSCSAATPDLCSFGAGKGCVDKQTDPGACGSCSTRCGDGERCQSGSCQADECAPGLVKCGGVCVDKNTDADNCGSCNSGCGLLGLGNRCQAGSCKFSCSSGKTDCGGDCVDTMHSNQHCGACGNRCDSGEVCSAGTCQPFQYASGCWECGGSSPTCCVLGSNLLCLPQGVPCP
;
A
#
# COMPACT_ATOMS: atom_id res chain seq x y z
N ALA A 1 58.41 106.60 73.10
CA ALA A 1 58.81 107.03 74.45
C ALA A 1 59.99 106.17 74.87
N ILE A 2 60.99 106.72 75.59
CA ILE A 2 62.17 105.94 76.01
C ILE A 2 61.80 104.76 76.93
N ASP A 3 60.60 104.76 77.48
CA ASP A 3 60.10 103.69 78.36
C ASP A 3 59.53 102.48 77.60
N SER A 4 59.43 102.55 76.27
CA SER A 4 58.86 101.50 75.42
C SER A 4 59.56 101.31 74.06
N ASP A 5 60.59 102.10 73.76
CA ASP A 5 61.38 101.98 72.53
C ASP A 5 62.53 100.97 72.74
N PRO A 6 62.53 99.81 72.06
CA PRO A 6 63.58 98.79 72.20
C PRO A 6 64.98 99.26 71.81
N LEU A 7 65.09 100.33 71.01
CA LEU A 7 66.37 100.89 70.57
C LEU A 7 66.90 101.97 71.53
N HIS A 8 66.06 102.48 72.45
CA HIS A 8 66.39 103.58 73.37
C HIS A 8 65.76 103.38 74.76
N CYS A 9 65.91 102.19 75.35
CA CYS A 9 65.17 101.77 76.52
C CYS A 9 65.73 102.36 77.84
N GLY A 10 65.00 103.27 78.46
CA GLY A 10 65.37 103.93 79.73
C GLY A 10 66.48 104.98 79.61
N GLY A 11 67.02 105.19 78.41
CA GLY A 11 68.07 106.17 78.14
C GLY A 11 68.58 106.11 76.70
N CYS A 12 69.35 107.14 76.32
CA CYS A 12 69.93 107.24 74.98
C CYS A 12 70.99 106.15 74.75
N GLY A 13 70.88 105.40 73.66
CA GLY A 13 71.85 104.38 73.24
C GLY A 13 71.77 103.04 73.99
N ILE A 14 70.77 102.84 74.85
CA ILE A 14 70.51 101.56 75.51
C ILE A 14 69.55 100.76 74.62
N ALA A 15 70.11 99.90 73.76
CA ALA A 15 69.33 98.98 72.94
C ALA A 15 69.16 97.64 73.66
N CYS A 16 67.95 97.10 73.62
CA CYS A 16 67.66 95.77 74.15
C CYS A 16 68.27 94.69 73.25
N ALA A 17 68.65 93.56 73.84
CA ALA A 17 69.17 92.42 73.08
C ALA A 17 68.09 91.88 72.13
N SER A 18 68.50 91.17 71.06
CA SER A 18 67.58 90.48 70.15
C SER A 18 66.70 89.52 70.96
N ASN A 19 65.39 89.79 71.03
CA ASN A 19 64.35 89.13 71.84
C ASN A 19 64.07 89.74 73.22
N GLN A 20 64.63 90.91 73.57
CA GLN A 20 64.21 91.68 74.74
C GLN A 20 63.27 92.82 74.35
N VAL A 21 62.28 93.07 75.20
CA VAL A 21 61.32 94.16 75.05
C VAL A 21 61.66 95.29 76.01
N CYS A 22 61.43 96.53 75.58
CA CYS A 22 61.56 97.68 76.46
C CYS A 22 60.27 97.88 77.26
N SER A 23 60.33 97.71 78.58
CA SER A 23 59.20 97.97 79.48
C SER A 23 59.62 98.82 80.66
N ALA A 24 58.94 99.96 80.85
CA ALA A 24 59.21 100.91 81.91
C ALA A 24 60.70 101.34 81.99
N GLY A 25 61.32 101.51 80.82
CA GLY A 25 62.71 101.93 80.69
C GLY A 25 63.74 100.85 81.04
N LYS A 26 63.35 99.56 81.05
CA LYS A 26 64.28 98.44 81.21
C LYS A 26 64.06 97.37 80.14
N CYS A 27 65.16 96.84 79.63
CA CYS A 27 65.12 95.66 78.76
C CYS A 27 64.79 94.43 79.60
N THR A 28 63.75 93.72 79.20
CA THR A 28 63.23 92.54 79.89
C THR A 28 62.84 91.48 78.88
N ASP A 29 62.88 90.21 79.29
CA ASP A 29 62.46 89.09 78.44
C ASP A 29 60.93 88.92 78.46
N THR A 30 60.24 89.51 79.45
CA THR A 30 58.78 89.39 79.65
C THR A 30 58.04 90.65 79.24
N CYS A 31 56.98 90.49 78.43
CA CYS A 31 56.09 91.57 78.04
C CYS A 31 55.17 92.04 79.18
N PRO A 32 54.69 93.29 79.15
CA PRO A 32 53.68 93.79 80.09
C PRO A 32 52.34 93.07 79.90
N GLY A 33 51.68 92.74 81.02
CA GLY A 33 50.36 92.13 81.02
C GLY A 33 50.38 90.67 80.51
N THR A 34 49.40 90.30 79.70
CA THR A 34 49.24 88.95 79.14
C THR A 34 49.74 88.81 77.70
N SER A 35 50.46 89.83 77.19
CA SER A 35 51.00 89.81 75.83
C SER A 35 52.25 88.93 75.73
N THR A 36 52.53 88.40 74.53
CA THR A 36 53.64 87.48 74.26
C THR A 36 54.75 88.22 73.53
N ASN A 37 56.00 87.93 73.88
CA ASN A 37 57.18 88.50 73.23
C ASN A 37 57.47 87.72 71.94
N CYS A 38 57.22 88.35 70.79
CA CYS A 38 57.45 87.79 69.47
C CYS A 38 58.60 88.54 68.80
N GLY A 39 59.82 88.04 69.01
CA GLY A 39 61.03 88.60 68.38
C GLY A 39 61.38 90.02 68.84
N GLY A 40 61.02 90.41 70.07
CA GLY A 40 61.26 91.77 70.60
C GLY A 40 60.10 92.75 70.41
N GLN A 41 58.95 92.28 69.91
CA GLN A 41 57.69 93.03 69.91
C GLN A 41 56.65 92.33 70.78
N CYS A 42 55.98 93.08 71.66
CA CYS A 42 54.86 92.55 72.44
C CYS A 42 53.60 92.55 71.59
N THR A 43 53.10 91.36 71.27
CA THR A 43 51.83 91.17 70.56
C THR A 43 50.84 90.41 71.43
N ASP A 44 49.56 90.74 71.28
CA ASP A 44 48.49 89.97 71.90
C ASP A 44 48.13 88.80 70.99
N THR A 45 48.66 87.61 71.32
CA THR A 45 48.42 86.39 70.55
C THR A 45 46.97 85.90 70.61
N LYS A 46 46.10 86.61 71.34
CA LYS A 46 44.66 86.36 71.33
C LYS A 46 43.90 87.17 70.30
N THR A 47 44.42 88.30 69.84
CA THR A 47 43.67 89.26 69.03
C THR A 47 44.42 89.76 67.79
N ASP A 48 45.74 89.57 67.69
CA ASP A 48 46.55 89.96 66.53
C ASP A 48 46.48 88.88 65.42
N PRO A 49 45.86 89.17 64.24
CA PRO A 49 45.79 88.24 63.12
C PRO A 49 47.14 87.86 62.51
N ALA A 50 48.21 88.62 62.73
CA ALA A 50 49.55 88.29 62.27
C ALA A 50 50.32 87.36 63.24
N ASN A 51 49.86 87.24 64.49
CA ASN A 51 50.52 86.49 65.57
C ASN A 51 49.52 85.69 66.42
N CYS A 52 48.55 85.04 65.80
CA CYS A 52 47.42 84.41 66.49
C CYS A 52 47.79 83.03 67.04
N ALA A 53 47.42 82.72 68.29
CA ALA A 53 47.84 81.51 69.03
C ALA A 53 49.34 81.43 69.37
N GLY A 54 50.19 82.25 68.76
CA GLY A 54 51.63 82.29 68.97
C GLY A 54 52.34 83.22 67.97
N CYS A 55 53.63 83.44 68.19
CA CYS A 55 54.45 84.29 67.34
C CYS A 55 54.55 83.75 65.91
N ASP A 56 54.49 84.65 64.92
CA ASP A 56 54.60 84.34 63.49
C ASP A 56 53.53 83.38 62.94
N VAL A 57 52.43 83.21 63.66
CA VAL A 57 51.26 82.45 63.22
C VAL A 57 50.23 83.42 62.63
N ALA A 58 50.41 83.74 61.34
CA ALA A 58 49.46 84.57 60.61
C ALA A 58 48.21 83.78 60.21
N CYS A 59 47.04 84.37 60.42
CA CYS A 59 45.78 83.75 60.05
C CYS A 59 45.56 83.75 58.53
N PRO A 60 44.92 82.72 57.96
CA PRO A 60 44.68 82.65 56.51
C PRO A 60 43.79 83.79 55.99
N GLU A 61 44.19 84.39 54.87
CA GLU A 61 43.40 85.37 54.12
C GLU A 61 42.99 84.81 52.75
N PRO A 62 41.85 84.08 52.67
CA PRO A 62 41.36 83.61 51.38
C PRO A 62 40.93 84.79 50.50
N ALA A 63 40.85 84.57 49.19
CA ALA A 63 40.30 85.59 48.27
C ALA A 63 38.89 86.01 48.74
N HIS A 64 38.66 87.32 48.80
CA HIS A 64 37.44 87.94 49.36
C HIS A 64 37.22 87.71 50.87
N GLY A 65 38.26 87.31 51.62
CA GLY A 65 38.25 87.22 53.08
C GLY A 65 39.29 88.14 53.74
N SER A 66 39.06 88.49 55.00
CA SER A 66 40.01 89.20 55.87
C SER A 66 40.31 88.37 57.11
N ALA A 67 41.59 88.27 57.49
CA ALA A 67 42.01 87.50 58.66
C ALA A 67 41.47 88.07 59.97
N VAL A 68 41.02 87.19 60.86
CA VAL A 68 40.52 87.52 62.20
C VAL A 68 41.20 86.62 63.22
N CYS A 69 41.71 87.19 64.31
CA CYS A 69 42.16 86.45 65.47
C CYS A 69 41.24 86.73 66.65
N SER A 70 40.67 85.68 67.23
CA SER A 70 39.81 85.78 68.40
C SER A 70 40.16 84.69 69.40
N ASP A 71 40.53 85.09 70.62
CA ASP A 71 41.02 84.22 71.70
C ASP A 71 42.13 83.24 71.27
N GLY A 72 42.96 83.65 70.30
CA GLY A 72 44.07 82.86 69.81
C GLY A 72 43.65 81.74 68.85
N MET A 73 42.45 81.86 68.26
CA MET A 73 42.01 81.01 67.16
C MET A 73 41.91 81.84 65.87
N CYS A 74 42.50 81.32 64.79
CA CYS A 74 42.38 81.92 63.48
C CYS A 74 41.00 81.69 62.87
N ALA A 75 40.40 82.76 62.40
CA ALA A 75 39.19 82.80 61.61
C ALA A 75 39.38 83.80 60.45
N PHE A 76 38.35 83.94 59.63
CA PHE A 76 38.29 84.98 58.60
C PHE A 76 36.84 85.44 58.44
N ASP A 77 36.66 86.72 58.12
CA ASP A 77 35.39 87.28 57.71
C ASP A 77 35.35 87.41 56.20
N CYS A 78 34.21 87.12 55.59
CA CYS A 78 34.03 87.30 54.15
C CYS A 78 33.52 88.71 53.82
N ALA A 79 34.03 89.27 52.73
CA ALA A 79 33.54 90.52 52.18
C ALA A 79 32.05 90.43 51.84
N THR A 80 31.33 91.57 51.87
CA THR A 80 29.92 91.64 51.52
C THR A 80 29.64 90.97 50.17
N GLY A 81 28.64 90.08 50.14
CA GLY A 81 28.30 89.27 48.96
C GLY A 81 28.96 87.89 48.92
N TYR A 82 29.88 87.58 49.83
CA TYR A 82 30.53 86.28 49.95
C TYR A 82 30.17 85.60 51.27
N SER A 83 30.16 84.27 51.27
CA SER A 83 29.91 83.45 52.45
C SER A 83 31.04 82.45 52.69
N PRO A 84 31.33 82.08 53.95
CA PRO A 84 32.40 81.15 54.28
C PRO A 84 32.00 79.70 53.94
N CYS A 85 32.68 79.10 52.96
CA CYS A 85 32.48 77.74 52.50
C CYS A 85 33.80 76.95 52.57
N GLY A 86 33.93 76.06 53.56
CA GLY A 86 35.06 75.13 53.65
C GLY A 86 36.44 75.79 53.66
N GLY A 87 36.57 76.97 54.29
CA GLY A 87 37.83 77.73 54.36
C GLY A 87 38.06 78.76 53.24
N GLN A 88 37.07 78.97 52.36
CA GLN A 88 37.11 79.97 51.30
C GLN A 88 35.85 80.84 51.31
N CYS A 89 35.94 82.08 50.83
CA CYS A 89 34.79 82.94 50.63
C CYS A 89 34.21 82.71 49.23
N ARG A 90 32.94 82.30 49.14
CA ARG A 90 32.25 81.98 47.88
C ARG A 90 31.02 82.86 47.68
N ALA A 91 30.81 83.31 46.45
CA ALA A 91 29.65 84.11 46.07
C ALA A 91 28.47 83.16 45.83
N LEU A 92 27.59 83.02 46.83
CA LEU A 92 26.48 82.06 46.76
C LEU A 92 25.43 82.44 45.72
N ASP A 93 25.48 83.65 45.16
CA ASP A 93 24.51 84.14 44.18
C ASP A 93 24.83 83.76 42.72
N SER A 94 26.09 83.41 42.45
CA SER A 94 26.64 83.29 41.09
C SER A 94 27.65 82.15 40.92
N ASP A 95 28.23 81.61 42.01
CA ASP A 95 29.12 80.45 41.96
C ASP A 95 28.30 79.17 41.74
N VAL A 96 28.48 78.56 40.56
CA VAL A 96 27.79 77.32 40.16
C VAL A 96 28.08 76.13 41.07
N ASP A 97 29.22 76.11 41.77
CA ASP A 97 29.60 75.04 42.69
C ASP A 97 29.13 75.30 44.14
N ASN A 98 28.63 76.50 44.44
CA ASN A 98 28.19 76.94 45.78
C ASN A 98 26.87 77.74 45.74
N CYS A 99 25.94 77.37 44.86
CA CYS A 99 24.78 78.20 44.57
C CYS A 99 23.73 78.15 45.69
N GLY A 100 23.42 79.28 46.32
CA GLY A 100 22.49 79.42 47.43
C GLY A 100 23.00 78.88 48.77
N ALA A 101 23.91 77.91 48.76
CA ALA A 101 24.56 77.35 49.93
C ALA A 101 25.93 76.73 49.58
N CYS A 102 26.81 76.66 50.56
CA CYS A 102 28.13 76.04 50.39
C CYS A 102 28.04 74.59 49.92
N GLY A 103 28.77 74.25 48.86
CA GLY A 103 28.80 72.92 48.27
C GLY A 103 27.54 72.53 47.47
N ASN A 104 26.57 73.44 47.30
CA ASN A 104 25.40 73.19 46.47
C ASN A 104 25.72 73.42 44.99
N ARG A 105 26.29 72.38 44.36
CA ARG A 105 26.69 72.40 42.96
C ARG A 105 25.50 72.22 42.04
N CYS A 106 25.30 73.16 41.11
CA CYS A 106 24.25 73.06 40.10
C CYS A 106 24.59 72.02 39.03
N THR A 107 23.57 71.27 38.61
CA THR A 107 23.67 70.25 37.54
C THR A 107 22.74 70.62 36.39
N ALA A 108 23.14 70.29 35.16
CA ALA A 108 22.33 70.53 33.96
C ALA A 108 22.04 69.22 33.21
N PRO A 109 20.88 69.13 32.53
CA PRO A 109 20.57 68.02 31.64
C PRO A 109 21.44 68.03 30.37
N SER A 110 21.45 66.92 29.63
CA SER A 110 22.18 66.80 28.36
C SER A 110 21.80 67.93 27.39
N GLY A 111 22.81 68.60 26.82
CA GLY A 111 22.61 69.73 25.91
C GLY A 111 22.41 71.08 26.58
N ALA A 112 22.54 71.17 27.92
CA ALA A 112 22.48 72.42 28.67
C ALA A 112 23.77 72.69 29.46
N THR A 113 23.94 73.95 29.87
CA THR A 113 24.98 74.40 30.81
C THR A 113 24.36 74.82 32.12
N ALA A 114 24.89 74.33 33.24
CA ALA A 114 24.42 74.70 34.58
C ALA A 114 24.80 76.15 34.90
N VAL A 115 23.89 76.90 35.51
CA VAL A 115 24.08 78.30 35.91
C VAL A 115 23.56 78.52 37.33
N CYS A 116 24.14 79.50 38.03
CA CYS A 116 23.64 79.97 39.30
C CYS A 116 23.10 81.39 39.12
N ASN A 117 21.79 81.57 39.33
CA ASN A 117 21.11 82.84 39.17
C ASN A 117 20.52 83.26 40.52
N ALA A 118 21.12 84.27 41.15
CA ALA A 118 20.68 84.79 42.45
C ALA A 118 20.56 83.71 43.54
N GLY A 119 21.46 82.73 43.52
CA GLY A 119 21.51 81.64 44.49
C GLY A 119 20.54 80.49 44.23
N ILE A 120 19.93 80.46 43.04
CA ILE A 120 19.08 79.36 42.59
C ILE A 120 19.80 78.65 41.44
N CYS A 121 19.91 77.33 41.55
CA CYS A 121 20.43 76.50 40.47
C CYS A 121 19.42 76.45 39.33
N ASP A 122 19.92 76.71 38.14
CA ASP A 122 19.16 76.72 36.89
C ASP A 122 20.05 76.18 35.75
N PHE A 123 19.52 76.08 34.54
CA PHE A 123 20.29 75.68 33.37
C PHE A 123 19.89 76.47 32.13
N GLN A 124 20.82 76.59 31.20
CA GLN A 124 20.56 77.20 29.90
C GLN A 124 20.76 76.16 28.80
N CYS A 125 19.74 75.97 27.96
CA CYS A 125 19.85 75.10 26.80
C CYS A 125 20.84 75.66 25.76
N GLY A 126 21.59 74.76 25.14
CA GLY A 126 22.51 75.10 24.06
C GLY A 126 21.79 75.64 22.81
N PRO A 127 22.54 76.25 21.87
CA PRO A 127 21.97 76.79 20.64
C PRO A 127 21.14 75.77 19.86
N GLY A 128 19.95 76.17 19.43
CA GLY A 128 19.04 75.30 18.66
C GLY A 128 18.22 74.29 19.49
N LEU A 129 18.34 74.33 20.82
CA LEU A 129 17.54 73.54 21.75
C LEU A 129 16.56 74.44 22.51
N THR A 130 15.40 73.89 22.84
CA THR A 130 14.36 74.55 23.64
C THR A 130 14.17 73.76 24.92
N GLU A 131 14.00 74.48 26.03
CA GLU A 131 13.64 73.86 27.30
C GLU A 131 12.18 73.39 27.24
N CYS A 132 11.99 72.08 27.38
CA CYS A 132 10.68 71.47 27.51
C CYS A 132 10.68 70.55 28.74
N ASN A 133 9.92 70.94 29.77
CA ASN A 133 9.73 70.17 31.01
C ASN A 133 11.04 69.72 31.67
N GLY A 134 12.04 70.61 31.78
CA GLY A 134 13.34 70.30 32.39
C GLY A 134 14.33 69.56 31.48
N GLN A 135 14.06 69.47 30.18
CA GLN A 135 14.95 68.86 29.18
C GLN A 135 15.22 69.83 28.03
N CYS A 136 16.42 69.79 27.46
CA CYS A 136 16.75 70.54 26.25
C CYS A 136 16.53 69.67 25.02
N VAL A 137 15.58 70.06 24.17
CA VAL A 137 15.15 69.27 23.00
C VAL A 137 15.16 70.11 21.73
N ASN A 138 15.47 69.48 20.61
CA ASN A 138 15.38 70.13 19.30
C ASN A 138 13.97 69.95 18.74
N LEU A 139 13.17 71.02 18.72
CA LEU A 139 11.77 70.98 18.28
C LEU A 139 11.59 70.59 16.81
N ASN A 140 12.64 70.60 16.00
CA ASN A 140 12.55 70.26 14.58
C ASN A 140 12.72 68.76 14.30
N THR A 141 13.19 67.99 15.29
CA THR A 141 13.59 66.59 15.10
C THR A 141 13.14 65.67 16.23
N ASN A 142 12.76 66.23 17.39
CA ASN A 142 12.33 65.43 18.52
C ASN A 142 10.86 64.99 18.38
N LYS A 143 10.63 63.69 18.26
CA LYS A 143 9.30 63.08 18.11
C LYS A 143 8.33 63.41 19.27
N LEU A 144 8.84 63.60 20.49
CA LEU A 144 8.02 63.87 21.67
C LEU A 144 7.72 65.37 21.85
N PHE A 145 8.44 66.24 21.15
CA PHE A 145 8.38 67.70 21.28
C PHE A 145 8.48 68.36 19.90
N CYS A 146 7.66 67.94 18.94
CA CYS A 146 7.76 68.39 17.55
C CYS A 146 7.03 69.71 17.33
N GLY A 147 7.78 70.78 17.07
CA GLY A 147 7.27 72.15 16.89
C GLY A 147 6.85 72.86 18.18
N SER A 148 6.55 72.13 19.26
CA SER A 148 6.28 72.69 20.60
C SER A 148 6.60 71.70 21.72
N CYS A 149 6.70 72.19 22.96
CA CYS A 149 6.93 71.36 24.14
C CYS A 149 5.76 70.44 24.55
N THR A 150 4.63 70.51 23.84
CA THR A 150 3.42 69.75 24.15
C THR A 150 2.94 68.88 22.99
N LYS A 151 3.61 68.95 21.83
CA LYS A 151 3.21 68.24 20.63
C LYS A 151 4.12 67.02 20.41
N ALA A 152 3.58 65.83 20.67
CA ALA A 152 4.20 64.58 20.30
C ALA A 152 3.61 64.05 18.98
N CYS A 153 4.44 63.49 18.11
CA CYS A 153 3.97 62.85 16.88
C CYS A 153 3.44 61.43 17.15
N GLY A 154 2.48 61.00 16.34
CA GLY A 154 1.84 59.69 16.40
C GLY A 154 2.80 58.52 16.14
N THR A 155 2.28 57.30 16.26
CA THR A 155 3.08 56.06 16.15
C THR A 155 3.88 56.00 14.84
N ASP A 156 3.27 56.36 13.72
CA ASP A 156 3.85 56.26 12.37
C ASP A 156 4.32 57.61 11.79
N GLU A 157 4.46 58.61 12.65
CA GLU A 157 4.95 59.94 12.29
C GLU A 157 6.37 60.18 12.81
N VAL A 158 7.12 61.00 12.08
CA VAL A 158 8.42 61.54 12.48
C VAL A 158 8.34 63.06 12.58
N CYS A 159 9.23 63.65 13.37
CA CYS A 159 9.34 65.10 13.43
C CYS A 159 10.29 65.59 12.34
N LEU A 160 9.75 66.28 11.34
CA LEU A 160 10.50 66.90 10.26
C LEU A 160 10.22 68.40 10.25
N SER A 161 11.25 69.20 10.54
CA SER A 161 11.17 70.67 10.55
C SER A 161 10.08 71.25 11.45
N GLY A 162 9.75 70.56 12.55
CA GLY A 162 8.77 71.01 13.54
C GLY A 162 7.32 70.61 13.23
N SER A 163 7.11 69.84 12.17
CA SER A 163 5.83 69.20 11.85
C SER A 163 5.93 67.69 12.00
N CYS A 164 4.84 67.09 12.48
CA CYS A 164 4.68 65.66 12.47
C CYS A 164 4.26 65.27 11.05
N GLU A 165 5.13 64.53 10.39
CA GLU A 165 4.94 64.06 9.02
C GLU A 165 4.88 62.53 9.05
N THR A 166 4.00 61.95 8.25
CA THR A 166 3.88 60.50 8.10
C THR A 166 5.15 59.94 7.46
N ASP A 167 5.85 59.03 8.14
CA ASP A 167 7.03 58.34 7.59
C ASP A 167 6.69 56.87 7.38
N CYS A 168 6.17 56.57 6.20
CA CYS A 168 5.97 55.20 5.78
C CYS A 168 7.31 54.60 5.36
N THR A 169 8.00 54.02 6.33
CA THR A 169 9.22 53.25 6.06
C THR A 169 8.92 52.13 5.05
N SER A 170 9.82 51.96 4.08
CA SER A 170 9.70 50.91 3.07
C SER A 170 9.53 49.54 3.73
N PRO A 171 8.55 48.70 3.32
CA PRO A 171 7.80 48.74 2.06
C PRO A 171 6.40 49.37 2.12
N THR A 172 6.07 50.15 3.15
CA THR A 172 4.72 50.73 3.29
C THR A 172 4.55 52.02 2.48
N THR A 173 3.32 52.31 2.06
CA THR A 173 2.93 53.53 1.31
C THR A 173 1.94 54.32 2.15
N ASP A 174 2.07 55.65 2.13
CA ASP A 174 1.09 56.53 2.76
C ASP A 174 -0.20 56.57 1.95
N CYS A 175 -1.28 56.09 2.57
CA CYS A 175 -2.63 56.14 2.03
C CYS A 175 -3.51 56.97 2.97
N ASP A 176 -3.55 58.28 2.68
CA ASP A 176 -4.32 59.30 3.42
C ASP A 176 -4.00 59.33 4.94
N GLY A 177 -2.72 59.23 5.30
CA GLY A 177 -2.23 59.29 6.67
C GLY A 177 -2.11 57.93 7.36
N SER A 178 -2.34 56.83 6.65
CA SER A 178 -2.13 55.47 7.15
C SER A 178 -1.09 54.74 6.30
N CYS A 179 -0.06 54.21 6.95
CA CYS A 179 0.96 53.40 6.27
C CYS A 179 0.43 51.99 6.03
N VAL A 180 0.17 51.66 4.76
CA VAL A 180 -0.33 50.34 4.34
C VAL A 180 0.68 49.66 3.42
N ASN A 181 0.75 48.34 3.48
CA ASN A 181 1.62 47.57 2.60
C ASN A 181 0.87 47.22 1.31
N THR A 182 1.08 48.01 0.27
CA THR A 182 0.38 47.83 -1.01
C THR A 182 0.77 46.56 -1.75
N SER A 183 1.79 45.83 -1.30
CA SER A 183 2.17 44.54 -1.88
C SER A 183 1.41 43.34 -1.29
N SER A 184 0.77 43.50 -0.13
CA SER A 184 0.16 42.40 0.63
C SER A 184 -1.18 42.71 1.28
N ASP A 185 -1.58 43.98 1.40
CA ASP A 185 -2.87 44.39 1.97
C ASP A 185 -3.99 44.24 0.91
N PRO A 186 -4.97 43.33 1.11
CA PRO A 186 -6.09 43.16 0.18
C PRO A 186 -6.98 44.40 0.03
N ASN A 187 -6.93 45.36 0.95
CA ASN A 187 -7.72 46.60 0.86
C ASN A 187 -6.96 47.75 0.16
N ASN A 188 -5.65 47.57 -0.09
CA ASN A 188 -4.77 48.58 -0.68
C ASN A 188 -3.81 47.96 -1.71
N CYS A 189 -4.26 47.01 -2.51
CA CYS A 189 -3.39 46.18 -3.33
C CYS A 189 -2.92 46.86 -4.62
N GLY A 190 -1.61 47.08 -4.74
CA GLY A 190 -0.99 47.80 -5.85
C GLY A 190 -1.10 49.33 -5.73
N GLY A 191 -1.85 49.83 -4.74
CA GLY A 191 -2.06 51.24 -4.50
C GLY A 191 -3.13 51.49 -3.43
N CYS A 192 -3.20 52.73 -2.96
CA CYS A 192 -4.17 53.15 -1.95
C CYS A 192 -5.61 52.93 -2.41
N ASN A 193 -6.45 52.41 -1.51
CA ASN A 193 -7.88 52.21 -1.74
C ASN A 193 -8.21 51.27 -2.93
N ILE A 194 -7.30 50.38 -3.30
CA ILE A 194 -7.56 49.30 -4.27
C ILE A 194 -7.95 48.04 -3.51
N GLU A 195 -9.25 47.85 -3.32
CA GLU A 195 -9.80 46.68 -2.65
C GLU A 195 -9.89 45.49 -3.62
N CYS A 196 -9.29 44.37 -3.23
CA CYS A 196 -9.40 43.12 -3.94
C CYS A 196 -10.75 42.47 -3.65
N THR A 197 -11.45 42.09 -4.71
CA THR A 197 -12.72 41.37 -4.63
C THR A 197 -12.51 39.90 -4.99
N ALA A 198 -13.38 39.04 -4.46
CA ALA A 198 -13.38 37.62 -4.80
C ALA A 198 -14.81 37.16 -5.15
N PRO A 199 -14.95 36.15 -6.03
CA PRO A 199 -16.24 35.53 -6.31
C PRO A 199 -16.78 34.80 -5.07
N SER A 200 -18.03 34.31 -5.14
CA SER A 200 -18.59 33.46 -4.10
C SER A 200 -17.70 32.24 -3.83
N ASN A 201 -17.50 31.92 -2.55
CA ASN A 201 -16.56 30.89 -2.08
C ASN A 201 -15.08 31.18 -2.37
N GLY A 202 -14.74 32.41 -2.75
CA GLY A 202 -13.36 32.92 -2.80
C GLY A 202 -13.01 33.76 -1.58
N THR A 203 -11.71 33.91 -1.33
CA THR A 203 -11.13 34.86 -0.38
C THR A 203 -10.16 35.75 -1.14
N PRO A 204 -10.36 37.09 -1.12
CA PRO A 204 -9.47 38.00 -1.83
C PRO A 204 -8.09 38.01 -1.19
N SER A 205 -7.06 38.19 -2.01
CA SER A 205 -5.68 38.29 -1.59
C SER A 205 -4.94 39.35 -2.41
N CYS A 206 -3.86 39.88 -1.84
CA CYS A 206 -2.95 40.75 -2.55
C CYS A 206 -1.61 40.03 -2.72
N ASN A 207 -1.23 39.76 -3.96
CA ASN A 207 -0.01 39.06 -4.31
C ASN A 207 0.91 40.03 -5.05
N THR A 208 1.93 40.56 -4.37
CA THR A 208 2.94 41.48 -4.95
C THR A 208 2.31 42.71 -5.63
N GLY A 209 1.25 43.25 -5.02
CA GLY A 209 0.55 44.43 -5.54
C GLY A 209 -0.43 44.16 -6.68
N SER A 210 -0.75 42.89 -6.95
CA SER A 210 -1.83 42.50 -7.85
C SER A 210 -2.91 41.78 -7.07
N CYS A 211 -4.17 42.19 -7.28
CA CYS A 211 -5.30 41.50 -6.69
C CYS A 211 -5.41 40.09 -7.24
N ASP A 212 -5.67 39.17 -6.32
CA ASP A 212 -5.88 37.77 -6.61
C ASP A 212 -6.93 37.21 -5.65
N PHE A 213 -7.25 35.93 -5.79
CA PHE A 213 -8.09 35.24 -4.82
C PHE A 213 -7.75 33.75 -4.76
N SER A 214 -8.02 33.16 -3.59
CA SER A 214 -8.01 31.71 -3.38
C SER A 214 -9.42 31.18 -3.17
N CYS A 215 -9.72 30.01 -3.71
CA CYS A 215 -10.99 29.35 -3.43
C CYS A 215 -10.97 28.67 -2.05
N GLY A 216 -12.11 28.71 -1.36
CA GLY A 216 -12.30 28.03 -0.09
C GLY A 216 -12.21 26.51 -0.21
N ALA A 217 -12.12 25.84 0.94
CA ALA A 217 -12.03 24.38 0.98
C ALA A 217 -13.20 23.72 0.23
N GLY A 218 -12.88 22.77 -0.66
CA GLY A 218 -13.86 22.07 -1.50
C GLY A 218 -14.18 22.75 -2.82
N TYR A 219 -13.55 23.88 -3.14
CA TYR A 219 -13.69 24.59 -4.41
C TYR A 219 -12.36 24.68 -5.16
N VAL A 220 -12.43 24.72 -6.48
CA VAL A 220 -11.28 24.93 -7.37
C VAL A 220 -11.46 26.20 -8.18
N ARG A 221 -10.35 26.88 -8.47
CA ARG A 221 -10.38 28.11 -9.26
C ARG A 221 -10.54 27.78 -10.74
N CYS A 222 -11.62 28.26 -11.33
CA CYS A 222 -11.89 28.24 -12.75
C CYS A 222 -11.97 29.67 -13.27
N SER A 223 -10.85 30.17 -13.80
CA SER A 223 -10.70 31.56 -14.23
C SER A 223 -11.08 32.52 -13.08
N ASP A 224 -12.20 33.22 -13.21
CA ASP A 224 -12.66 34.24 -12.26
C ASP A 224 -13.72 33.72 -11.28
N GLN A 225 -13.92 32.40 -11.20
CA GLN A 225 -14.94 31.76 -10.34
C GLN A 225 -14.36 30.63 -9.51
N CYS A 226 -14.97 30.38 -8.36
CA CYS A 226 -14.73 29.18 -7.55
C CYS A 226 -15.85 28.18 -7.78
N VAL A 227 -15.54 27.08 -8.44
CA VAL A 227 -16.50 26.01 -8.73
C VAL A 227 -16.32 24.84 -7.76
N PRO A 228 -17.39 24.11 -7.40
CA PRO A 228 -17.27 22.96 -6.51
C PRO A 228 -16.29 21.93 -7.09
N ALA A 229 -15.31 21.53 -6.30
CA ALA A 229 -14.35 20.48 -6.66
C ALA A 229 -14.90 19.07 -6.37
N GLN A 230 -16.09 19.00 -5.77
CA GLN A 230 -16.79 17.78 -5.37
C GLN A 230 -18.25 17.89 -5.82
N GLY A 231 -18.85 16.75 -6.20
CA GLY A 231 -20.23 16.73 -6.68
C GLY A 231 -20.45 17.35 -8.07
N ASP A 232 -19.43 18.00 -8.64
CA ASP A 232 -19.43 18.52 -10.01
C ASP A 232 -18.56 17.61 -10.92
N PRO A 233 -19.18 16.78 -11.77
CA PRO A 233 -18.45 15.92 -12.71
C PRO A 233 -17.72 16.68 -13.81
N ASP A 234 -17.94 17.98 -14.00
CA ASP A 234 -17.23 18.78 -15.00
C ASP A 234 -15.96 19.47 -14.44
N ASN A 235 -15.82 19.54 -13.11
CA ASN A 235 -14.70 20.19 -12.42
C ASN A 235 -14.16 19.33 -11.26
N CYS A 236 -14.08 18.01 -11.45
CA CYS A 236 -13.85 17.10 -10.35
C CYS A 236 -12.39 17.14 -9.85
N GLY A 237 -12.17 17.66 -8.64
CA GLY A 237 -10.84 17.82 -8.03
C GLY A 237 -9.96 18.90 -8.66
N ALA A 238 -10.19 19.27 -9.92
CA ALA A 238 -9.50 20.35 -10.62
C ALA A 238 -10.41 21.01 -11.67
N CYS A 239 -10.12 22.27 -12.00
CA CYS A 239 -10.89 23.00 -13.00
C CYS A 239 -10.81 22.29 -14.37
N GLY A 240 -11.97 22.07 -15.00
CA GLY A 240 -12.06 21.41 -16.30
C GLY A 240 -11.66 19.93 -16.28
N ASN A 241 -11.47 19.32 -15.11
CA ASN A 241 -11.29 17.87 -15.00
C ASN A 241 -12.63 17.16 -15.14
N VAL A 242 -13.06 17.08 -16.39
CA VAL A 242 -14.33 16.49 -16.80
C VAL A 242 -14.26 14.97 -16.64
N CYS A 243 -15.13 14.41 -15.79
CA CYS A 243 -15.21 12.98 -15.60
C CYS A 243 -15.67 12.26 -16.87
N PRO A 244 -15.01 11.14 -17.26
CA PRO A 244 -15.35 10.40 -18.46
C PRO A 244 -16.81 9.97 -18.48
N SER A 245 -17.44 10.06 -19.64
CA SER A 245 -18.76 9.46 -19.84
C SER A 245 -18.68 7.94 -19.74
N VAL A 246 -19.74 7.33 -19.22
CA VAL A 246 -19.85 5.88 -19.07
C VAL A 246 -21.18 5.39 -19.62
N SER A 247 -21.15 4.27 -20.32
CA SER A 247 -22.37 3.59 -20.75
C SER A 247 -23.02 2.88 -19.57
N HIS A 248 -24.35 2.89 -19.51
CA HIS A 248 -25.15 2.25 -18.46
C HIS A 248 -24.84 2.76 -17.04
N GLY A 249 -24.53 4.04 -16.93
CA GLY A 249 -24.33 4.72 -15.67
C GLY A 249 -24.16 6.22 -15.86
N SER A 250 -23.89 6.90 -14.75
CA SER A 250 -23.60 8.32 -14.68
C SER A 250 -22.22 8.56 -14.09
N ARG A 251 -21.52 9.55 -14.63
CA ARG A 251 -20.26 10.05 -14.07
C ARG A 251 -20.54 10.78 -12.76
N THR A 252 -19.74 10.51 -11.74
CA THR A 252 -19.86 11.13 -10.41
C THR A 252 -18.53 11.75 -10.00
N CYS A 253 -18.59 12.71 -9.08
CA CYS A 253 -17.40 13.29 -8.47
C CYS A 253 -17.48 13.18 -6.96
N GLN A 254 -16.66 12.32 -6.36
CA GLN A 254 -16.61 12.12 -4.91
C GLN A 254 -15.19 12.32 -4.41
N SER A 255 -15.04 13.16 -3.38
CA SER A 255 -13.73 13.48 -2.77
C SER A 255 -12.67 13.96 -3.78
N GLY A 256 -13.10 14.68 -4.83
CA GLY A 256 -12.21 15.18 -5.90
C GLY A 256 -11.73 14.12 -6.89
N ALA A 257 -12.31 12.91 -6.85
CA ALA A 257 -12.02 11.83 -7.80
C ALA A 257 -13.25 11.48 -8.63
N CYS A 258 -13.01 11.25 -9.92
CA CYS A 258 -14.05 10.76 -10.81
C CYS A 258 -14.43 9.32 -10.45
N GLY A 259 -15.72 9.11 -10.27
CA GLY A 259 -16.34 7.81 -10.03
C GLY A 259 -17.47 7.55 -11.01
N VAL A 260 -18.10 6.40 -10.86
CA VAL A 260 -19.24 5.99 -11.70
C VAL A 260 -20.35 5.48 -10.79
N ALA A 261 -21.59 5.83 -11.11
CA ALA A 261 -22.77 5.24 -10.51
C ALA A 261 -23.56 4.52 -11.60
N CYS A 262 -23.68 3.21 -11.48
CA CYS A 262 -24.29 2.39 -12.51
C CYS A 262 -25.82 2.43 -12.48
N ASP A 263 -26.42 2.33 -13.66
CA ASP A 263 -27.86 2.21 -13.81
C ASP A 263 -28.35 0.89 -13.19
N SER A 264 -29.63 0.84 -12.83
CA SER A 264 -30.24 -0.38 -12.28
C SER A 264 -30.03 -1.58 -13.23
N GLY A 265 -29.54 -2.70 -12.68
CA GLY A 265 -29.24 -3.92 -13.45
C GLY A 265 -27.78 -4.03 -13.92
N TYR A 266 -26.98 -2.98 -13.76
CA TYR A 266 -25.55 -2.98 -14.05
C TYR A 266 -24.73 -2.93 -12.75
N SER A 267 -23.54 -3.51 -12.78
CA SER A 267 -22.60 -3.50 -11.65
C SER A 267 -21.33 -2.76 -12.02
N GLN A 268 -20.76 -2.06 -11.04
CA GLN A 268 -19.50 -1.35 -11.21
C GLN A 268 -18.33 -2.34 -11.19
N CYS A 269 -17.66 -2.47 -12.33
CA CYS A 269 -16.41 -3.21 -12.47
C CYS A 269 -15.30 -2.24 -12.88
N GLY A 270 -14.58 -1.73 -11.87
CA GLY A 270 -13.63 -0.63 -12.06
C GLY A 270 -14.34 0.68 -12.39
N ASN A 271 -14.00 1.27 -13.55
CA ASN A 271 -14.58 2.52 -14.05
C ASN A 271 -15.65 2.29 -15.12
N SER A 272 -16.27 1.10 -15.15
CA SER A 272 -17.27 0.74 -16.13
C SER A 272 -18.46 0.05 -15.49
N CYS A 273 -19.63 0.22 -16.09
CA CYS A 273 -20.87 -0.41 -15.69
C CYS A 273 -21.17 -1.55 -16.65
N VAL A 274 -21.16 -2.78 -16.13
CA VAL A 274 -21.32 -4.01 -16.94
C VAL A 274 -22.47 -4.84 -16.38
N SER A 275 -23.15 -5.57 -17.27
CA SER A 275 -24.21 -6.50 -16.86
C SER A 275 -23.57 -7.82 -16.44
N LEU A 276 -23.57 -8.11 -15.14
CA LEU A 276 -23.09 -9.41 -14.65
C LEU A 276 -23.97 -10.58 -15.11
N ASN A 277 -25.16 -10.30 -15.65
CA ASN A 277 -26.11 -11.32 -16.10
C ASN A 277 -25.93 -11.73 -17.56
N SER A 278 -25.25 -10.91 -18.36
CA SER A 278 -25.20 -11.09 -19.82
C SER A 278 -23.86 -10.72 -20.47
N ASP A 279 -22.95 -10.06 -19.76
CA ASP A 279 -21.61 -9.75 -20.28
C ASP A 279 -20.70 -11.00 -20.18
N PRO A 280 -20.25 -11.56 -21.31
CA PRO A 280 -19.37 -12.73 -21.31
C PRO A 280 -18.00 -12.45 -20.69
N ASN A 281 -17.57 -11.20 -20.51
CA ASN A 281 -16.30 -10.86 -19.86
C ASN A 281 -16.44 -10.61 -18.35
N ASN A 282 -17.66 -10.52 -17.82
CA ASN A 282 -17.96 -10.17 -16.42
C ASN A 282 -19.09 -11.05 -15.84
N CYS A 283 -19.14 -12.33 -16.21
CA CYS A 283 -20.30 -13.16 -15.95
C CYS A 283 -20.43 -13.64 -14.49
N GLY A 284 -21.40 -13.06 -13.78
CA GLY A 284 -21.69 -13.28 -12.36
C GLY A 284 -20.80 -12.48 -11.40
N THR A 285 -19.60 -12.09 -11.82
CA THR A 285 -18.70 -11.21 -11.06
C THR A 285 -17.73 -10.47 -12.00
N CYS A 286 -17.17 -9.37 -11.54
CA CYS A 286 -16.23 -8.56 -12.31
C CYS A 286 -15.00 -9.37 -12.75
N GLY A 287 -14.63 -9.26 -14.03
CA GLY A 287 -13.47 -9.94 -14.60
C GLY A 287 -13.62 -11.45 -14.81
N LYS A 288 -14.78 -12.05 -14.50
CA LYS A 288 -15.04 -13.47 -14.79
C LYS A 288 -15.45 -13.63 -16.26
N GLN A 289 -14.45 -13.90 -17.09
CA GLN A 289 -14.66 -14.20 -18.50
C GLN A 289 -15.16 -15.64 -18.70
N CYS A 290 -16.18 -15.79 -19.55
CA CYS A 290 -16.65 -17.09 -20.01
C CYS A 290 -15.65 -17.73 -20.96
N GLY A 291 -15.56 -19.07 -20.91
CA GLY A 291 -14.69 -19.84 -21.79
C GLY A 291 -15.08 -19.68 -23.27
N ASN A 292 -14.21 -20.11 -24.16
CA ASN A 292 -14.45 -20.01 -25.60
C ASN A 292 -15.72 -20.78 -26.00
N GLY A 293 -16.64 -20.14 -26.72
CA GLY A 293 -17.94 -20.72 -27.11
C GLY A 293 -19.03 -20.67 -26.02
N MET A 294 -18.76 -20.08 -24.86
CA MET A 294 -19.75 -19.86 -23.81
C MET A 294 -20.31 -18.44 -23.85
N VAL A 295 -21.58 -18.31 -23.48
CA VAL A 295 -22.27 -17.03 -23.29
C VAL A 295 -22.63 -16.85 -21.83
N CYS A 296 -22.85 -15.61 -21.42
CA CYS A 296 -23.35 -15.33 -20.08
C CYS A 296 -24.88 -15.29 -20.07
N VAL A 297 -25.50 -16.18 -19.30
CA VAL A 297 -26.96 -16.20 -19.09
C VAL A 297 -27.23 -16.21 -17.60
N SER A 298 -27.91 -15.17 -17.12
CA SER A 298 -28.26 -15.01 -15.69
C SER A 298 -27.08 -15.15 -14.74
N GLY A 299 -25.89 -14.72 -15.16
CA GLY A 299 -24.67 -14.74 -14.34
C GLY A 299 -23.90 -16.05 -14.35
N ALA A 300 -24.33 -17.03 -15.15
CA ALA A 300 -23.61 -18.28 -15.38
C ALA A 300 -23.07 -18.33 -16.82
N CYS A 301 -21.83 -18.79 -16.96
CA CYS A 301 -21.29 -19.13 -18.26
C CYS A 301 -21.88 -20.47 -18.68
N VAL A 302 -22.64 -20.45 -19.77
CA VAL A 302 -23.29 -21.64 -20.33
C VAL A 302 -22.83 -21.81 -21.77
N MET A 303 -22.75 -23.05 -22.23
CA MET A 303 -22.45 -23.33 -23.64
C MET A 303 -23.62 -22.87 -24.51
N ASP A 304 -23.34 -22.02 -25.49
CA ASP A 304 -24.31 -21.64 -26.52
C ASP A 304 -24.08 -22.49 -27.76
N CYS A 305 -24.77 -23.64 -27.80
CA CYS A 305 -24.69 -24.48 -28.98
C CYS A 305 -25.64 -23.98 -30.07
N PRO A 306 -25.17 -23.81 -31.32
CA PRO A 306 -26.03 -23.48 -32.44
C PRO A 306 -27.22 -24.43 -32.53
N SER A 307 -28.35 -23.91 -33.05
CA SER A 307 -29.57 -24.71 -33.19
C SER A 307 -29.31 -26.04 -33.88
N GLY A 308 -29.73 -27.15 -33.24
CA GLY A 308 -29.51 -28.52 -33.71
C GLY A 308 -28.22 -29.19 -33.21
N GLN A 309 -27.43 -28.53 -32.35
CA GLN A 309 -26.27 -29.12 -31.69
C GLN A 309 -26.52 -29.31 -30.18
N THR A 310 -25.82 -30.27 -29.58
CA THR A 310 -25.87 -30.58 -28.14
C THR A 310 -24.47 -30.42 -27.56
N ASP A 311 -24.38 -29.89 -26.34
CA ASP A 311 -23.13 -29.83 -25.59
C ASP A 311 -22.70 -31.23 -25.16
N CYS A 312 -21.64 -31.75 -25.79
CA CYS A 312 -21.00 -33.00 -25.45
C CYS A 312 -19.63 -32.74 -24.82
N SER A 313 -19.63 -32.50 -23.50
CA SER A 313 -18.43 -32.24 -22.69
C SER A 313 -17.62 -31.01 -23.12
N GLY A 314 -18.30 -29.90 -23.41
CA GLY A 314 -17.69 -28.62 -23.79
C GLY A 314 -17.49 -28.44 -25.29
N GLN A 315 -18.01 -29.35 -26.12
CA GLN A 315 -18.03 -29.22 -27.57
C GLN A 315 -19.46 -29.33 -28.08
N CYS A 316 -19.87 -28.36 -28.91
CA CYS A 316 -21.16 -28.42 -29.57
C CYS A 316 -21.08 -29.42 -30.72
N VAL A 317 -21.82 -30.52 -30.58
CA VAL A 317 -21.82 -31.63 -31.52
C VAL A 317 -23.21 -31.81 -32.10
N ASN A 318 -23.28 -32.00 -33.42
CA ASN A 318 -24.51 -32.45 -34.04
C ASN A 318 -24.64 -33.97 -33.84
N THR A 319 -25.39 -34.37 -32.83
CA THR A 319 -25.63 -35.79 -32.48
C THR A 319 -26.39 -36.55 -33.56
N SER A 320 -26.97 -35.88 -34.55
CA SER A 320 -27.65 -36.57 -35.67
C SER A 320 -26.71 -37.08 -36.76
N THR A 321 -25.47 -36.58 -36.80
CA THR A 321 -24.49 -36.88 -37.87
C THR A 321 -23.08 -37.21 -37.38
N ASN A 322 -22.74 -36.92 -36.13
CA ASN A 322 -21.42 -37.22 -35.57
C ASN A 322 -21.31 -38.71 -35.18
N PRO A 323 -20.38 -39.49 -35.77
CA PRO A 323 -20.21 -40.92 -35.47
C PRO A 323 -19.79 -41.23 -34.02
N ASP A 324 -19.11 -40.30 -33.35
CA ASP A 324 -18.59 -40.49 -31.99
C ASP A 324 -19.63 -40.11 -30.92
N ASN A 325 -20.73 -39.45 -31.31
CA ASN A 325 -21.78 -38.93 -30.42
C ASN A 325 -23.18 -39.15 -31.03
N CYS A 326 -23.40 -40.30 -31.65
CA CYS A 326 -24.58 -40.53 -32.46
C CYS A 326 -25.84 -40.71 -31.61
N GLY A 327 -26.82 -39.83 -31.75
CA GLY A 327 -28.06 -39.80 -30.97
C GLY A 327 -27.93 -39.27 -29.55
N MET A 328 -26.79 -39.45 -28.90
CA MET A 328 -26.45 -38.83 -27.62
C MET A 328 -24.94 -38.70 -27.44
N CYS A 329 -24.51 -37.81 -26.54
CA CYS A 329 -23.10 -37.62 -26.24
C CYS A 329 -22.44 -38.93 -25.75
N GLY A 330 -21.25 -39.22 -26.28
CA GLY A 330 -20.46 -40.41 -25.96
C GLY A 330 -20.96 -41.73 -26.58
N ASN A 331 -21.98 -41.70 -27.44
CA ASN A 331 -22.41 -42.89 -28.20
C ASN A 331 -21.58 -43.05 -29.48
N ASP A 332 -20.41 -43.66 -29.34
CA ASP A 332 -19.48 -43.97 -30.43
C ASP A 332 -19.97 -45.17 -31.26
N CYS A 333 -20.15 -44.97 -32.56
CA CYS A 333 -20.58 -46.00 -33.50
C CYS A 333 -19.51 -47.05 -33.82
N ALA A 334 -18.26 -46.90 -33.37
CA ALA A 334 -17.21 -47.91 -33.51
C ALA A 334 -17.38 -49.11 -32.56
N GLU A 335 -17.87 -48.89 -31.34
CA GLU A 335 -18.05 -49.93 -30.30
C GLU A 335 -19.24 -50.90 -30.51
N PRO A 336 -20.40 -50.52 -31.07
CA PRO A 336 -21.56 -51.43 -31.17
C PRO A 336 -21.46 -52.52 -32.26
N ILE A 337 -20.35 -52.63 -33.00
CA ILE A 337 -20.23 -53.57 -34.13
C ILE A 337 -19.40 -54.79 -33.72
N SER A 338 -19.96 -55.65 -32.86
CA SER A 338 -19.37 -56.97 -32.53
C SER A 338 -19.58 -58.03 -33.64
N GLY A 339 -19.48 -57.64 -34.91
CA GLY A 339 -19.68 -58.52 -36.06
C GLY A 339 -18.55 -58.37 -37.08
N SER A 340 -18.12 -59.48 -37.68
CA SER A 340 -17.01 -59.63 -38.63
C SER A 340 -17.17 -58.88 -39.98
N GLY A 341 -17.93 -57.78 -40.04
CA GLY A 341 -18.20 -57.04 -41.27
C GLY A 341 -17.25 -55.86 -41.50
N THR A 342 -16.86 -55.63 -42.76
CA THR A 342 -15.87 -54.62 -43.19
C THR A 342 -16.48 -53.23 -43.49
N GLY A 343 -17.47 -52.78 -42.71
CA GLY A 343 -18.15 -51.50 -42.94
C GLY A 343 -17.53 -50.32 -42.18
N GLN A 344 -17.65 -49.10 -42.71
CA GLN A 344 -17.28 -47.88 -41.97
C GLN A 344 -18.46 -47.44 -41.08
N PRO A 345 -18.26 -47.22 -39.76
CA PRO A 345 -19.33 -46.73 -38.90
C PRO A 345 -19.74 -45.31 -39.31
N VAL A 346 -21.05 -45.06 -39.38
CA VAL A 346 -21.62 -43.75 -39.70
C VAL A 346 -22.82 -43.46 -38.79
N CYS A 347 -23.07 -42.18 -38.53
CA CYS A 347 -24.26 -41.74 -37.83
C CYS A 347 -25.29 -41.22 -38.84
N THR A 348 -26.45 -41.87 -38.91
CA THR A 348 -27.55 -41.49 -39.81
C THR A 348 -28.80 -41.30 -38.98
N THR A 349 -29.38 -40.10 -39.00
CA THR A 349 -30.61 -39.74 -38.26
C THR A 349 -30.54 -40.16 -36.79
N SER A 350 -29.46 -39.80 -36.11
CA SER A 350 -29.28 -40.10 -34.68
C SER A 350 -29.20 -41.60 -34.33
N SER A 351 -28.85 -42.46 -35.29
CA SER A 351 -28.64 -43.90 -35.07
C SER A 351 -27.38 -44.38 -35.79
N CYS A 352 -26.60 -45.22 -35.09
CA CYS A 352 -25.43 -45.84 -35.69
C CYS A 352 -25.84 -46.82 -36.78
N SER A 353 -25.23 -46.66 -37.95
CA SER A 353 -25.35 -47.58 -39.06
C SER A 353 -23.96 -47.84 -39.67
N LEU A 354 -23.91 -48.74 -40.64
CA LEU A 354 -22.70 -49.09 -41.35
C LEU A 354 -22.81 -48.60 -42.79
N SER A 355 -21.82 -47.85 -43.25
CA SER A 355 -21.62 -47.58 -44.66
C SER A 355 -20.85 -48.73 -45.29
N CYS A 356 -21.48 -49.38 -46.26
CA CYS A 356 -20.96 -50.56 -46.92
C CYS A 356 -20.16 -50.19 -48.18
N SER A 357 -19.03 -50.86 -48.39
CA SER A 357 -18.18 -50.63 -49.57
C SER A 357 -18.79 -51.28 -50.83
N ALA A 358 -18.30 -50.89 -52.01
CA ALA A 358 -18.71 -51.52 -53.27
C ALA A 358 -18.42 -53.03 -53.36
N ALA A 359 -17.43 -53.53 -52.59
CA ALA A 359 -17.09 -54.96 -52.56
C ALA A 359 -18.07 -55.78 -51.72
N THR A 360 -18.80 -55.15 -50.79
CA THR A 360 -19.77 -55.78 -49.89
C THR A 360 -20.96 -54.84 -49.72
N PRO A 361 -21.77 -54.58 -50.76
CA PRO A 361 -22.69 -53.45 -50.79
C PRO A 361 -23.92 -53.61 -49.89
N ASP A 362 -24.21 -54.82 -49.41
CA ASP A 362 -25.46 -55.13 -48.72
C ASP A 362 -25.30 -55.13 -47.20
N LEU A 363 -26.06 -54.26 -46.52
CA LEU A 363 -26.13 -54.23 -45.06
C LEU A 363 -27.08 -55.32 -44.54
N CYS A 364 -26.53 -56.35 -43.91
CA CYS A 364 -27.27 -57.46 -43.33
C CYS A 364 -27.24 -57.43 -41.79
N SER A 365 -28.28 -57.99 -41.17
CA SER A 365 -28.37 -58.14 -39.71
C SER A 365 -28.11 -59.61 -39.34
N PHE A 366 -27.09 -59.86 -38.53
CA PHE A 366 -26.64 -61.18 -38.10
C PHE A 366 -26.84 -61.32 -36.59
N GLY A 367 -28.05 -61.72 -36.17
CA GLY A 367 -28.41 -61.78 -34.76
C GLY A 367 -28.41 -60.37 -34.13
N ALA A 368 -27.59 -60.17 -33.09
CA ALA A 368 -27.44 -58.87 -32.42
C ALA A 368 -26.55 -57.87 -33.18
N GLY A 369 -25.80 -58.32 -34.20
CA GLY A 369 -24.87 -57.49 -34.96
C GLY A 369 -25.39 -57.10 -36.35
N LYS A 370 -24.76 -56.08 -36.96
CA LYS A 370 -24.91 -55.72 -38.37
C LYS A 370 -23.58 -55.91 -39.08
N GLY A 371 -23.61 -56.27 -40.37
CA GLY A 371 -22.41 -56.45 -41.18
C GLY A 371 -22.68 -56.25 -42.66
N CYS A 372 -21.67 -55.79 -43.38
CA CYS A 372 -21.71 -55.63 -44.83
C CYS A 372 -21.26 -56.93 -45.50
N VAL A 373 -22.06 -57.43 -46.44
CA VAL A 373 -21.76 -58.62 -47.25
C VAL A 373 -22.06 -58.34 -48.72
N ASP A 374 -21.57 -59.19 -49.61
CA ASP A 374 -22.03 -59.21 -51.00
C ASP A 374 -22.96 -60.40 -51.17
N LYS A 375 -24.28 -60.14 -51.28
CA LYS A 375 -25.26 -61.21 -51.45
C LYS A 375 -25.07 -61.99 -52.74
N GLN A 376 -24.24 -61.54 -53.68
CA GLN A 376 -23.97 -62.27 -54.92
C GLN A 376 -22.93 -63.37 -54.75
N THR A 377 -22.04 -63.25 -53.76
CA THR A 377 -20.85 -64.10 -53.63
C THR A 377 -20.65 -64.68 -52.24
N ASP A 378 -21.31 -64.14 -51.21
CA ASP A 378 -21.20 -64.60 -49.82
C ASP A 378 -22.10 -65.83 -49.56
N PRO A 379 -21.53 -67.00 -49.24
CA PRO A 379 -22.31 -68.21 -48.92
C PRO A 379 -23.17 -68.07 -47.65
N GLY A 380 -22.83 -67.18 -46.74
CA GLY A 380 -23.58 -66.91 -45.50
C GLY A 380 -24.80 -65.99 -45.70
N ALA A 381 -24.93 -65.33 -46.86
CA ALA A 381 -25.98 -64.39 -47.18
C ALA A 381 -26.37 -64.41 -48.67
N CYS A 382 -26.42 -65.59 -49.29
CA CYS A 382 -26.52 -65.74 -50.73
C CYS A 382 -27.92 -65.38 -51.29
N GLY A 383 -28.01 -64.30 -52.06
CA GLY A 383 -29.27 -63.76 -52.60
C GLY A 383 -30.12 -63.00 -51.57
N SER A 384 -30.05 -63.37 -50.30
CA SER A 384 -30.69 -62.66 -49.19
C SER A 384 -29.85 -62.75 -47.90
N CYS A 385 -29.97 -61.75 -47.02
CA CYS A 385 -29.23 -61.70 -45.74
C CYS A 385 -29.47 -62.91 -44.81
N SER A 386 -30.56 -63.65 -45.02
CA SER A 386 -30.91 -64.81 -44.20
C SER A 386 -30.67 -66.14 -44.91
N THR A 387 -30.21 -66.11 -46.17
CA THR A 387 -29.97 -67.32 -46.95
C THR A 387 -28.53 -67.77 -46.74
N ARG A 388 -28.36 -68.93 -46.11
CA ARG A 388 -27.06 -69.62 -46.03
C ARG A 388 -27.07 -70.77 -47.02
N CYS A 389 -26.02 -70.88 -47.82
CA CYS A 389 -25.81 -72.04 -48.66
C CYS A 389 -25.52 -73.28 -47.80
N GLY A 390 -25.88 -74.45 -48.33
CA GLY A 390 -25.59 -75.73 -47.69
C GLY A 390 -24.09 -75.97 -47.54
N ASP A 391 -23.73 -76.97 -46.74
CA ASP A 391 -22.33 -77.25 -46.41
C ASP A 391 -21.48 -77.45 -47.68
N GLY A 392 -20.52 -76.54 -47.87
CA GLY A 392 -19.57 -76.55 -48.98
C GLY A 392 -20.09 -76.04 -50.34
N GLU A 393 -21.35 -75.60 -50.41
CA GLU A 393 -21.92 -74.95 -51.59
C GLU A 393 -21.34 -73.54 -51.79
N ARG A 394 -21.16 -73.15 -53.06
CA ARG A 394 -20.68 -71.81 -53.41
C ARG A 394 -21.86 -70.88 -53.72
N CYS A 395 -21.80 -69.64 -53.23
CA CYS A 395 -22.70 -68.59 -53.67
C CYS A 395 -22.19 -67.97 -54.97
N GLN A 396 -23.01 -68.00 -56.02
CA GLN A 396 -22.70 -67.38 -57.29
C GLN A 396 -23.93 -66.66 -57.83
N SER A 397 -23.75 -65.38 -58.17
CA SER A 397 -24.81 -64.50 -58.65
C SER A 397 -26.05 -64.50 -57.75
N GLY A 398 -25.85 -64.67 -56.45
CA GLY A 398 -26.92 -64.66 -55.45
C GLY A 398 -27.76 -65.94 -55.39
N SER A 399 -27.23 -67.06 -55.88
CA SER A 399 -27.85 -68.39 -55.72
C SER A 399 -26.82 -69.42 -55.29
N CYS A 400 -27.20 -70.24 -54.31
CA CYS A 400 -26.39 -71.36 -53.83
C CYS A 400 -26.33 -72.43 -54.92
N GLN A 401 -25.13 -72.72 -55.41
CA GLN A 401 -24.93 -73.71 -56.46
C GLN A 401 -24.63 -75.07 -55.81
N ALA A 402 -25.60 -75.99 -55.84
CA ALA A 402 -25.46 -77.34 -55.31
C ALA A 402 -24.49 -78.23 -56.12
N ASP A 403 -24.12 -77.80 -57.33
CA ASP A 403 -23.28 -78.55 -58.26
C ASP A 403 -21.81 -78.12 -58.28
N GLU A 404 -21.48 -76.98 -57.67
CA GLU A 404 -20.12 -76.46 -57.60
C GLU A 404 -19.69 -76.27 -56.15
N CYS A 405 -18.74 -77.11 -55.73
CA CYS A 405 -18.16 -77.00 -54.39
C CYS A 405 -17.21 -75.80 -54.29
N ALA A 406 -17.13 -75.23 -53.09
CA ALA A 406 -16.12 -74.21 -52.79
C ALA A 406 -14.69 -74.73 -53.11
N PRO A 407 -13.74 -73.84 -53.49
CA PRO A 407 -12.37 -74.25 -53.81
C PRO A 407 -11.73 -75.10 -52.71
N GLY A 408 -11.17 -76.25 -53.08
CA GLY A 408 -10.56 -77.22 -52.14
C GLY A 408 -11.49 -78.35 -51.70
N LEU A 409 -12.80 -78.25 -51.95
CA LEU A 409 -13.77 -79.32 -51.71
C LEU A 409 -14.02 -80.13 -52.98
N VAL A 410 -14.44 -81.39 -52.81
CA VAL A 410 -14.79 -82.30 -53.91
C VAL A 410 -16.19 -82.83 -53.70
N LYS A 411 -16.97 -82.92 -54.79
CA LYS A 411 -18.33 -83.45 -54.76
C LYS A 411 -18.30 -84.98 -54.61
N CYS A 412 -18.70 -85.46 -53.44
CA CYS A 412 -18.83 -86.88 -53.13
C CYS A 412 -20.30 -87.21 -52.82
N GLY A 413 -20.94 -88.01 -53.67
CA GLY A 413 -22.33 -88.45 -53.44
C GLY A 413 -23.37 -87.32 -53.38
N GLY A 414 -23.09 -86.17 -54.00
CA GLY A 414 -23.97 -85.01 -53.98
C GLY A 414 -23.62 -83.95 -52.93
N VAL A 415 -22.71 -84.24 -52.00
CA VAL A 415 -22.28 -83.34 -50.93
C VAL A 415 -20.84 -82.90 -51.18
N CYS A 416 -20.53 -81.64 -50.86
CA CYS A 416 -19.18 -81.11 -50.95
C CYS A 416 -18.39 -81.45 -49.70
N VAL A 417 -17.34 -82.26 -49.86
CA VAL A 417 -16.52 -82.73 -48.73
C VAL A 417 -15.05 -82.40 -48.95
N ASP A 418 -14.33 -82.13 -47.87
CA ASP A 418 -12.87 -82.01 -47.90
C ASP A 418 -12.25 -83.39 -47.71
N LYS A 419 -11.80 -84.00 -48.80
CA LYS A 419 -11.18 -85.33 -48.77
C LYS A 419 -9.88 -85.40 -47.95
N ASN A 420 -9.34 -84.27 -47.51
CA ASN A 420 -8.15 -84.25 -46.66
C ASN A 420 -8.46 -84.40 -45.17
N THR A 421 -9.70 -84.12 -44.76
CA THR A 421 -10.11 -84.01 -43.35
C THR A 421 -11.39 -84.77 -43.03
N ASP A 422 -12.25 -85.01 -44.02
CA ASP A 422 -13.47 -85.79 -43.88
C ASP A 422 -13.15 -87.28 -43.68
N ALA A 423 -13.58 -87.82 -42.53
CA ALA A 423 -13.27 -89.18 -42.12
C ALA A 423 -14.01 -90.25 -42.95
N ASP A 424 -15.12 -89.89 -43.60
CA ASP A 424 -15.95 -90.78 -44.43
C ASP A 424 -15.56 -90.73 -45.91
N ASN A 425 -14.76 -89.73 -46.31
CA ASN A 425 -14.34 -89.47 -47.68
C ASN A 425 -12.81 -89.25 -47.79
N CYS A 426 -12.04 -89.95 -46.98
CA CYS A 426 -10.61 -89.69 -46.83
C CYS A 426 -9.80 -90.12 -48.07
N GLY A 427 -9.14 -89.15 -48.71
CA GLY A 427 -8.36 -89.33 -49.95
C GLY A 427 -9.24 -89.45 -51.21
N SER A 428 -10.31 -90.24 -51.13
CA SER A 428 -11.30 -90.42 -52.20
C SER A 428 -12.74 -90.47 -51.65
N CYS A 429 -13.71 -90.14 -52.51
CA CYS A 429 -15.12 -90.20 -52.17
C CYS A 429 -15.51 -91.61 -51.70
N ASN A 430 -16.34 -91.69 -50.66
CA ASN A 430 -16.78 -92.94 -50.03
C ASN A 430 -15.63 -93.84 -49.52
N SER A 431 -14.43 -93.29 -49.35
CA SER A 431 -13.27 -94.00 -48.80
C SER A 431 -13.10 -93.63 -47.34
N GLY A 432 -14.09 -94.02 -46.54
CA GLY A 432 -14.08 -93.77 -45.11
C GLY A 432 -13.00 -94.58 -44.39
N CYS A 433 -12.49 -94.07 -43.28
CA CYS A 433 -11.41 -94.68 -42.51
C CYS A 433 -11.84 -95.92 -41.68
N GLY A 434 -12.84 -96.67 -42.14
CA GLY A 434 -13.59 -97.66 -41.36
C GLY A 434 -12.87 -98.99 -41.04
N LEU A 435 -12.84 -99.32 -39.74
CA LEU A 435 -13.60 -100.41 -39.09
C LEU A 435 -14.14 -99.80 -37.78
N LEU A 436 -15.40 -100.08 -37.46
CA LEU A 436 -16.20 -99.45 -36.38
C LEU A 436 -15.40 -99.23 -35.07
N GLY A 437 -15.22 -97.95 -34.68
CA GLY A 437 -14.95 -97.57 -33.28
C GLY A 437 -13.51 -97.34 -32.83
N LEU A 438 -12.50 -97.44 -33.71
CA LEU A 438 -11.07 -97.36 -33.31
C LEU A 438 -10.39 -95.98 -33.52
N GLY A 439 -11.13 -94.88 -33.66
CA GLY A 439 -10.52 -93.53 -33.68
C GLY A 439 -9.60 -93.25 -34.89
N ASN A 440 -9.85 -93.86 -36.06
CA ASN A 440 -9.14 -93.44 -37.27
C ASN A 440 -9.72 -92.12 -37.80
N ARG A 441 -8.88 -91.11 -38.02
CA ARG A 441 -9.27 -89.83 -38.63
C ARG A 441 -8.62 -89.64 -39.98
N CYS A 442 -9.27 -88.86 -40.85
CA CYS A 442 -8.60 -88.42 -42.07
C CYS A 442 -7.61 -87.30 -41.75
N GLN A 443 -6.36 -87.50 -42.15
CA GLN A 443 -5.33 -86.46 -42.04
C GLN A 443 -4.54 -86.40 -43.34
N ALA A 444 -4.66 -85.27 -44.05
CA ALA A 444 -4.03 -85.03 -45.35
C ALA A 444 -4.37 -86.12 -46.39
N GLY A 445 -5.62 -86.57 -46.39
CA GLY A 445 -6.13 -87.52 -47.37
C GLY A 445 -5.70 -88.96 -47.12
N SER A 446 -5.19 -89.28 -45.92
CA SER A 446 -4.86 -90.63 -45.50
C SER A 446 -5.43 -90.93 -44.11
N CYS A 447 -5.94 -92.15 -43.94
CA CYS A 447 -6.45 -92.61 -42.65
C CYS A 447 -5.30 -92.85 -41.68
N LYS A 448 -5.33 -92.16 -40.54
CA LYS A 448 -4.36 -92.33 -39.45
C LYS A 448 -5.09 -92.67 -38.16
N PHE A 449 -4.54 -93.62 -37.42
CA PHE A 449 -4.99 -93.92 -36.06
C PHE A 449 -4.63 -92.77 -35.14
N SER A 450 -5.63 -92.20 -34.47
CA SER A 450 -5.45 -91.13 -33.48
C SER A 450 -6.67 -91.09 -32.57
N CYS A 451 -6.50 -91.35 -31.28
CA CYS A 451 -7.58 -91.19 -30.32
C CYS A 451 -8.25 -89.81 -30.43
N SER A 452 -9.57 -89.77 -30.27
CA SER A 452 -10.35 -88.53 -30.21
C SER A 452 -9.76 -87.60 -29.14
N SER A 453 -9.89 -86.28 -29.33
CA SER A 453 -9.32 -85.29 -28.42
C SER A 453 -9.63 -85.59 -26.95
N GLY A 454 -8.58 -85.71 -26.14
CA GLY A 454 -8.68 -85.94 -24.69
C GLY A 454 -8.56 -87.39 -24.22
N LYS A 455 -8.44 -88.38 -25.12
CA LYS A 455 -8.17 -89.78 -24.77
C LYS A 455 -6.73 -90.18 -25.10
N THR A 456 -6.15 -91.00 -24.24
CA THR A 456 -4.77 -91.52 -24.38
C THR A 456 -4.81 -92.92 -25.00
N ASP A 457 -3.89 -93.19 -25.93
CA ASP A 457 -3.70 -94.53 -26.49
C ASP A 457 -3.03 -95.45 -25.46
N CYS A 458 -3.76 -96.45 -25.00
CA CYS A 458 -3.30 -97.46 -24.06
C CYS A 458 -3.12 -98.83 -24.72
N GLY A 459 -2.46 -98.86 -25.88
CA GLY A 459 -2.11 -100.09 -26.58
C GLY A 459 -3.16 -100.54 -27.60
N GLY A 460 -3.77 -99.57 -28.30
CA GLY A 460 -4.85 -99.79 -29.27
C GLY A 460 -6.24 -99.42 -28.75
N ASP A 461 -6.37 -99.21 -27.43
CA ASP A 461 -7.60 -98.75 -26.79
C ASP A 461 -7.48 -97.29 -26.39
N CYS A 462 -8.43 -96.46 -26.84
CA CYS A 462 -8.49 -95.05 -26.45
C CYS A 462 -9.19 -94.89 -25.10
N VAL A 463 -8.41 -94.59 -24.07
CA VAL A 463 -8.89 -94.49 -22.69
C VAL A 463 -8.90 -93.03 -22.21
N ASP A 464 -9.94 -92.64 -21.48
CA ASP A 464 -9.95 -91.37 -20.75
C ASP A 464 -9.13 -91.51 -19.46
N THR A 465 -7.87 -91.08 -19.52
CA THR A 465 -6.97 -91.12 -18.37
C THR A 465 -7.30 -90.07 -17.32
N MET A 466 -8.25 -89.15 -17.57
CA MET A 466 -8.65 -88.12 -16.60
C MET A 466 -9.69 -88.60 -15.60
N HIS A 467 -10.47 -89.64 -15.94
CA HIS A 467 -11.58 -90.13 -15.11
C HIS A 467 -11.63 -91.65 -14.97
N SER A 468 -10.82 -92.40 -15.71
CA SER A 468 -10.81 -93.86 -15.59
C SER A 468 -10.07 -94.29 -14.33
N ASN A 469 -10.79 -94.89 -13.37
CA ASN A 469 -10.19 -95.50 -12.18
C ASN A 469 -9.21 -96.65 -12.52
N GLN A 470 -9.21 -97.16 -13.76
CA GLN A 470 -8.29 -98.22 -14.22
C GLN A 470 -7.06 -97.66 -14.98
N HIS A 471 -7.09 -96.39 -15.39
CA HIS A 471 -6.04 -95.75 -16.20
C HIS A 471 -5.82 -94.28 -15.78
N CYS A 472 -5.84 -93.98 -14.48
CA CYS A 472 -5.82 -92.62 -13.97
C CYS A 472 -4.46 -91.95 -14.15
N GLY A 473 -4.40 -90.87 -14.92
CA GLY A 473 -3.18 -90.12 -15.25
C GLY A 473 -2.27 -90.82 -16.26
N ALA A 474 -2.25 -92.16 -16.29
CA ALA A 474 -1.50 -92.97 -17.23
C ALA A 474 -2.17 -94.33 -17.48
N CYS A 475 -1.84 -94.94 -18.61
CA CYS A 475 -2.35 -96.25 -18.98
C CYS A 475 -2.04 -97.33 -17.94
N GLY A 476 -3.07 -98.05 -17.49
CA GLY A 476 -2.94 -99.15 -16.52
C GLY A 476 -2.74 -98.69 -15.08
N ASN A 477 -2.73 -97.38 -14.81
CA ASN A 477 -2.61 -96.84 -13.47
C ASN A 477 -3.97 -96.88 -12.76
N ARG A 478 -4.18 -97.90 -11.92
CA ARG A 478 -5.45 -98.11 -11.22
C ARG A 478 -5.44 -97.43 -9.85
N CYS A 479 -6.50 -96.71 -9.49
CA CYS A 479 -6.65 -96.11 -8.16
C CYS A 479 -6.94 -97.15 -7.08
N ASP A 480 -6.45 -96.88 -5.86
CA ASP A 480 -6.61 -97.78 -4.72
C ASP A 480 -8.03 -97.72 -4.13
N SER A 481 -8.36 -98.68 -3.26
CA SER A 481 -9.67 -98.72 -2.59
C SER A 481 -9.81 -97.49 -1.67
N GLY A 482 -10.84 -96.66 -1.93
CA GLY A 482 -11.05 -95.38 -1.24
C GLY A 482 -10.65 -94.16 -2.07
N GLU A 483 -10.24 -94.35 -3.33
CA GLU A 483 -9.88 -93.28 -4.27
C GLU A 483 -10.68 -93.33 -5.57
N VAL A 484 -10.93 -92.15 -6.15
CA VAL A 484 -11.50 -92.00 -7.49
C VAL A 484 -10.55 -91.21 -8.37
N CYS A 485 -10.51 -91.55 -9.66
CA CYS A 485 -9.77 -90.79 -10.63
C CYS A 485 -10.49 -89.47 -10.91
N SER A 486 -9.86 -88.36 -10.51
CA SER A 486 -10.34 -87.02 -10.82
C SER A 486 -9.21 -86.21 -11.42
N ALA A 487 -9.46 -85.65 -12.60
CA ALA A 487 -8.49 -84.89 -13.38
C ALA A 487 -7.14 -85.59 -13.54
N GLY A 488 -7.15 -86.92 -13.74
CA GLY A 488 -5.97 -87.73 -13.96
C GLY A 488 -5.12 -88.01 -12.72
N THR A 489 -5.66 -87.77 -11.52
CA THR A 489 -5.02 -88.14 -10.26
C THR A 489 -5.98 -88.96 -9.42
N CYS A 490 -5.49 -90.05 -8.82
CA CYS A 490 -6.26 -90.79 -7.82
C CYS A 490 -6.40 -89.93 -6.57
N GLN A 491 -7.63 -89.61 -6.20
CA GLN A 491 -7.92 -88.75 -5.06
C GLN A 491 -8.78 -89.49 -4.04
N PRO A 492 -8.43 -89.41 -2.74
CA PRO A 492 -9.24 -90.00 -1.69
C PRO A 492 -10.58 -89.27 -1.58
N PHE A 493 -11.66 -90.02 -1.38
CA PHE A 493 -12.98 -89.47 -1.07
C PHE A 493 -13.36 -89.81 0.38
N GLN A 494 -14.25 -89.00 0.98
CA GLN A 494 -14.83 -89.32 2.30
C GLN A 494 -16.35 -89.32 2.24
N TYR A 495 -16.98 -90.16 3.07
CA TYR A 495 -18.42 -90.15 3.28
C TYR A 495 -18.84 -88.83 3.92
N ALA A 496 -19.79 -88.12 3.31
CA ALA A 496 -20.25 -86.82 3.80
C ALA A 496 -21.45 -86.97 4.74
N SER A 497 -21.47 -86.23 5.86
CA SER A 497 -22.69 -86.04 6.66
C SER A 497 -23.39 -84.75 6.22
N GLY A 498 -24.51 -84.85 5.50
CA GLY A 498 -25.23 -83.65 5.01
C GLY A 498 -26.08 -83.82 3.76
N CYS A 499 -26.56 -85.02 3.43
CA CYS A 499 -27.22 -85.29 2.13
C CYS A 499 -28.59 -84.62 1.93
N TRP A 500 -29.05 -83.79 2.86
CA TRP A 500 -30.26 -82.99 2.73
C TRP A 500 -30.14 -81.88 1.68
N GLU A 501 -28.92 -81.39 1.40
CA GLU A 501 -28.66 -80.39 0.35
C GLU A 501 -28.88 -80.95 -1.08
N CYS A 502 -28.91 -82.28 -1.23
CA CYS A 502 -29.10 -82.96 -2.50
C CYS A 502 -30.58 -83.08 -2.94
N GLY A 503 -31.54 -82.57 -2.16
CA GLY A 503 -32.92 -82.37 -2.61
C GLY A 503 -33.73 -83.63 -2.96
N GLY A 504 -33.50 -84.76 -2.29
CA GLY A 504 -34.25 -86.01 -2.51
C GLY A 504 -34.46 -86.84 -1.23
N SER A 505 -35.38 -87.80 -1.25
CA SER A 505 -35.85 -88.56 -0.07
C SER A 505 -34.90 -89.68 0.41
N SER A 506 -33.57 -89.42 0.49
CA SER A 506 -32.45 -90.19 1.12
C SER A 506 -31.25 -90.52 0.19
N PRO A 507 -30.55 -89.55 -0.43
CA PRO A 507 -29.40 -89.83 -1.30
C PRO A 507 -28.12 -90.21 -0.52
N THR A 508 -27.24 -91.00 -1.16
CA THR A 508 -25.83 -91.15 -0.72
C THR A 508 -25.07 -89.91 -1.20
N CYS A 509 -24.25 -89.28 -0.36
CA CYS A 509 -23.43 -88.14 -0.74
C CYS A 509 -21.99 -88.26 -0.24
N CYS A 510 -21.04 -87.78 -1.04
CA CYS A 510 -19.60 -87.94 -0.82
C CYS A 510 -18.91 -86.59 -1.01
N VAL A 511 -17.84 -86.33 -0.25
CA VAL A 511 -17.01 -85.14 -0.47
C VAL A 511 -15.77 -85.53 -1.26
N LEU A 512 -15.57 -84.85 -2.39
CA LEU A 512 -14.31 -84.85 -3.15
C LEU A 512 -13.69 -83.45 -3.02
N GLY A 513 -12.67 -83.31 -2.17
CA GLY A 513 -12.09 -82.01 -1.83
C GLY A 513 -13.09 -81.11 -1.08
N SER A 514 -13.56 -80.03 -1.72
CA SER A 514 -14.61 -79.13 -1.20
C SER A 514 -15.96 -79.30 -1.90
N ASN A 515 -16.06 -80.22 -2.87
CA ASN A 515 -17.25 -80.40 -3.68
C ASN A 515 -18.10 -81.56 -3.14
N LEU A 516 -19.39 -81.29 -2.91
CA LEU A 516 -20.37 -82.30 -2.53
C LEU A 516 -20.91 -83.00 -3.78
N LEU A 517 -20.67 -84.31 -3.88
CA LEU A 517 -21.24 -85.17 -4.91
C LEU A 517 -22.50 -85.85 -4.38
N CYS A 518 -23.63 -85.59 -5.03
CA CYS A 518 -24.91 -86.20 -4.74
C CYS A 518 -25.14 -87.40 -5.66
N LEU A 519 -25.27 -88.61 -5.09
CA LEU A 519 -25.45 -89.85 -5.85
C LEU A 519 -26.85 -90.47 -5.61
N PRO A 520 -27.35 -91.28 -6.56
CA PRO A 520 -28.60 -92.03 -6.38
C PRO A 520 -28.53 -92.98 -5.17
N GLN A 521 -29.68 -93.29 -4.56
CA GLN A 521 -29.74 -94.16 -3.37
C GLN A 521 -29.15 -95.55 -3.64
N GLY A 522 -28.34 -96.05 -2.70
CA GLY A 522 -27.75 -97.40 -2.78
C GLY A 522 -26.50 -97.48 -3.67
N VAL A 523 -26.14 -96.41 -4.37
CA VAL A 523 -24.82 -96.29 -5.00
C VAL A 523 -23.83 -95.94 -3.88
N PRO A 524 -22.86 -96.82 -3.55
CA PRO A 524 -21.80 -96.46 -2.63
C PRO A 524 -20.99 -95.30 -3.23
N CYS A 525 -20.41 -94.46 -2.38
CA CYS A 525 -19.38 -93.54 -2.85
C CYS A 525 -18.33 -94.33 -3.67
N PRO A 526 -17.96 -93.85 -4.86
CA PRO A 526 -17.19 -94.61 -5.86
C PRO A 526 -15.95 -95.29 -5.31
#